data_AF-A0A1B2LZT0-F1
#
_entry.id   AF-A0A1B2LZT0-F1
#
_cell.length_a   1.000
_cell.length_b   1.000
_cell.length_c   1.000
_cell.angle_alpha   90.00
_cell.angle_beta   90.00
_cell.angle_gamma   90.00
#
_symmetry.space_group_name_H-M   'P 1'
#
loop_
_entity.id
_entity.type
_entity.pdbx_description
1 polymer ?
#
loop_
_entity_poly.entity_id
_entity_poly.type
_entity_poly.pdbx_seq_one_letter_code
_entity_poly.pdbx_strand_id
1 'polypeptide(L)'
;MNILHSFALIAGAVLLSACQSQANRPTQSPLIGKANPASEYCIAQQGRLEIVQKTEGAIGLCHLTDGQVIEEWQLFRSAHTCQAEAAQLLIGQNNLSDAEIQQRTHAQQVRRTTPDGAVTSDYSAQRVTVTVDPKTQKIVHANCG
;
A
#
# COMPACT_ATOMS: atom_id res chain seq x y z
N MET A 1 -6.66 84.67 -27.95
CA MET A 1 -6.17 85.45 -26.80
C MET A 1 -5.60 84.43 -25.82
N ASN A 2 -4.28 84.50 -25.62
CA ASN A 2 -3.49 83.74 -24.64
C ASN A 2 -4.12 83.88 -23.22
N ILE A 3 -3.82 83.12 -22.16
CA ILE A 3 -2.53 82.76 -21.58
C ILE A 3 -2.78 81.67 -20.49
N LEU A 4 -1.99 80.59 -20.54
CA LEU A 4 -1.28 79.87 -19.46
C LEU A 4 -1.66 80.15 -17.97
N HIS A 5 -2.04 79.12 -17.18
CA HIS A 5 -1.86 78.92 -15.71
C HIS A 5 -2.38 77.50 -15.39
N SER A 6 -1.91 76.66 -14.47
CA SER A 6 -0.71 76.49 -13.64
C SER A 6 -0.79 75.04 -13.13
N PHE A 7 0.32 74.32 -13.06
CA PHE A 7 0.41 73.04 -12.35
C PHE A 7 0.22 73.29 -10.84
N ALA A 8 -0.81 72.71 -10.21
CA ALA A 8 -0.88 72.53 -8.75
C ALA A 8 -1.92 71.46 -8.33
N LEU A 9 -1.41 70.27 -8.00
CA LEU A 9 -1.79 69.33 -6.92
C LEU A 9 -3.23 69.32 -6.37
N ILE A 10 -3.99 68.24 -6.64
CA ILE A 10 -5.05 67.66 -5.77
C ILE A 10 -5.01 66.13 -5.97
N ALA A 11 -4.33 65.37 -5.11
CA ALA A 11 -4.87 64.67 -3.94
C ALA A 11 -5.77 63.45 -4.26
N GLY A 12 -5.20 62.25 -4.06
CA GLY A 12 -5.82 61.12 -3.37
C GLY A 12 -7.14 60.53 -3.89
N ALA A 13 -7.05 59.38 -4.56
CA ALA A 13 -8.01 58.29 -4.37
C ALA A 13 -7.32 56.95 -4.69
N VAL A 14 -6.62 56.40 -3.70
CA VAL A 14 -6.22 54.98 -3.71
C VAL A 14 -7.49 54.17 -3.47
N LEU A 15 -8.05 53.58 -4.52
CA LEU A 15 -9.08 52.56 -4.38
C LEU A 15 -8.38 51.22 -4.15
N LEU A 16 -8.15 50.89 -2.87
CA LEU A 16 -7.89 49.50 -2.46
C LEU A 16 -9.18 48.70 -2.71
N SER A 17 -9.23 47.97 -3.82
CA SER A 17 -10.18 46.86 -3.96
C SER A 17 -9.58 45.65 -3.23
N ALA A 18 -9.92 45.53 -1.95
CA ALA A 18 -9.70 44.33 -1.14
C ALA A 18 -10.96 43.45 -1.15
N CYS A 19 -10.74 42.15 -0.96
CA CYS A 19 -11.65 40.99 -1.09
C CYS A 19 -11.61 40.40 -2.52
N GLN A 20 -11.16 39.16 -2.72
CA GLN A 20 -11.63 37.98 -2.01
C GLN A 20 -10.52 36.93 -1.89
N SER A 21 -10.30 36.46 -0.67
CA SER A 21 -9.75 35.13 -0.43
C SER A 21 -10.79 34.11 -0.89
N GLN A 22 -10.63 33.59 -2.10
CA GLN A 22 -11.11 32.25 -2.40
C GLN A 22 -9.87 31.36 -2.55
N ALA A 23 -9.33 30.95 -1.40
CA ALA A 23 -8.61 29.69 -1.31
C ALA A 23 -9.63 28.55 -1.44
N ASN A 24 -10.29 28.48 -2.59
CA ASN A 24 -11.01 27.30 -3.05
C ASN A 24 -10.21 26.79 -4.25
N ARG A 25 -8.94 26.46 -4.00
CA ARG A 25 -8.36 25.40 -4.79
C ARG A 25 -9.14 24.16 -4.36
N PRO A 26 -9.88 23.45 -5.24
CA PRO A 26 -10.04 22.04 -4.98
C PRO A 26 -8.62 21.55 -4.70
N THR A 27 -8.42 20.88 -3.57
CA THR A 27 -7.19 20.15 -3.33
C THR A 27 -7.09 19.18 -4.50
N GLN A 28 -6.45 19.63 -5.60
CA GLN A 28 -5.87 18.76 -6.59
C GLN A 28 -4.88 18.00 -5.75
N SER A 29 -5.33 16.84 -5.28
CA SER A 29 -4.48 15.85 -4.68
C SER A 29 -3.26 15.80 -5.57
N PRO A 30 -2.04 15.96 -5.01
CA PRO A 30 -0.83 15.94 -5.81
C PRO A 30 -0.92 14.73 -6.72
N LEU A 31 -0.59 14.85 -8.01
CA LEU A 31 -0.54 13.70 -8.90
C LEU A 31 0.46 12.71 -8.29
N ILE A 32 -0.05 11.70 -7.58
CA ILE A 32 0.72 10.78 -6.75
C ILE A 32 1.33 9.73 -7.68
N GLY A 33 2.66 9.64 -7.66
CA GLY A 33 3.40 8.55 -8.28
C GLY A 33 3.09 7.22 -7.61
N LYS A 34 2.78 6.22 -8.44
CA LYS A 34 2.32 4.85 -8.11
C LYS A 34 1.02 4.80 -7.30
N ALA A 35 0.08 3.96 -7.76
CA ALA A 35 -1.15 3.68 -7.02
C ALA A 35 -0.83 3.05 -5.65
N ASN A 36 -1.65 3.36 -4.64
CA ASN A 36 -1.53 2.75 -3.32
C ASN A 36 -1.90 1.26 -3.43
N PRO A 37 -0.99 0.31 -3.14
CA PRO A 37 -1.27 -1.11 -3.31
C PRO A 37 -2.40 -1.62 -2.42
N ALA A 38 -2.61 -1.03 -1.24
CA ALA A 38 -3.73 -1.40 -0.37
C ALA A 38 -5.08 -0.98 -0.97
N SER A 39 -5.14 0.24 -1.53
CA SER A 39 -6.30 0.75 -2.24
C SER A 39 -6.62 -0.09 -3.48
N GLU A 40 -5.61 -0.39 -4.30
CA GLU A 40 -5.75 -1.27 -5.48
C GLU A 40 -6.21 -2.67 -5.10
N TYR A 41 -5.67 -3.22 -4.01
CA TYR A 41 -6.09 -4.53 -3.50
C TYR A 41 -7.55 -4.52 -3.05
N CYS A 42 -8.01 -3.49 -2.35
CA CYS A 42 -9.43 -3.34 -2.01
C CYS A 42 -10.33 -3.40 -3.26
N ILE A 43 -9.97 -2.66 -4.31
CA ILE A 43 -10.71 -2.63 -5.58
C ILE A 43 -10.64 -4.00 -6.27
N ALA A 44 -9.48 -4.68 -6.24
CA ALA A 44 -9.31 -6.01 -6.79
C ALA A 44 -10.15 -7.09 -6.07
N GLN A 45 -10.42 -6.90 -4.78
CA GLN A 45 -11.38 -7.71 -4.02
C GLN A 45 -12.85 -7.32 -4.29
N GLN A 46 -13.11 -6.48 -5.30
CA GLN A 46 -14.43 -5.93 -5.63
C GLN A 46 -15.03 -5.09 -4.50
N GLY A 47 -14.19 -4.59 -3.59
CA GLY A 47 -14.60 -3.71 -2.51
C GLY A 47 -14.73 -2.25 -2.95
N ARG A 48 -15.42 -1.46 -2.13
CA ARG A 48 -15.47 0.00 -2.27
C ARG A 48 -14.51 0.65 -1.27
N LEU A 49 -13.58 1.44 -1.78
CA LEU A 49 -12.67 2.25 -0.97
C LEU A 49 -13.37 3.52 -0.45
N GLU A 50 -13.24 3.81 0.83
CA GLU A 50 -13.64 5.06 1.48
C GLU A 50 -12.45 5.66 2.23
N ILE A 51 -12.16 6.94 2.00
CA ILE A 51 -11.12 7.67 2.75
C ILE A 51 -11.78 8.44 3.88
N VAL A 52 -11.36 8.15 5.12
CA VAL A 52 -11.93 8.74 6.34
C VAL A 52 -10.87 9.56 7.07
N GLN A 53 -11.21 10.80 7.44
CA GLN A 53 -10.34 11.64 8.26
C GLN A 53 -10.43 11.24 9.74
N LYS A 54 -9.27 10.99 10.34
CA LYS A 54 -9.09 10.82 11.79
C LYS A 54 -8.17 11.90 12.35
N THR A 55 -8.11 11.97 13.67
CA THR A 55 -7.22 12.90 14.40
C THR A 55 -5.75 12.73 14.01
N GLU A 56 -5.35 11.50 13.67
CA GLU A 56 -3.96 11.13 13.32
C GLU A 56 -3.67 11.20 11.81
N GLY A 57 -4.67 11.54 10.99
CA GLY A 57 -4.56 11.56 9.53
C GLY A 57 -5.71 10.82 8.84
N ALA A 58 -5.64 10.78 7.51
CA ALA A 58 -6.57 10.01 6.69
C ALA A 58 -6.27 8.50 6.79
N ILE A 59 -7.30 7.67 6.84
CA ILE A 59 -7.19 6.22 6.66
C ILE A 59 -8.06 5.75 5.49
N GLY A 60 -7.70 4.63 4.86
CA GLY A 60 -8.55 3.96 3.88
C GLY A 60 -9.34 2.82 4.53
N LEU A 61 -10.66 2.80 4.33
CA LEU A 61 -11.53 1.69 4.69
C LEU A 61 -11.99 0.98 3.41
N CYS A 62 -11.86 -0.34 3.40
CA CYS A 62 -12.41 -1.19 2.36
C CYS A 62 -13.74 -1.77 2.80
N HIS A 63 -14.79 -1.50 2.04
CA HIS A 63 -16.12 -2.11 2.20
C HIS A 63 -16.21 -3.31 1.26
N LEU A 64 -16.11 -4.51 1.80
CA LEU A 64 -16.15 -5.77 1.07
C LEU A 64 -17.59 -6.19 0.74
N THR A 65 -17.74 -7.06 -0.25
CA THR A 65 -19.05 -7.51 -0.77
C THR A 65 -19.79 -8.45 0.18
N ASP A 66 -19.09 -9.06 1.13
CA ASP A 66 -19.65 -9.85 2.23
C ASP A 66 -20.17 -8.98 3.39
N GLY A 67 -20.05 -7.66 3.28
CA GLY A 67 -20.47 -6.70 4.29
C GLY A 67 -19.40 -6.34 5.31
N GLN A 68 -18.20 -6.93 5.24
CA GLN A 68 -17.09 -6.56 6.11
C GLN A 68 -16.57 -5.16 5.77
N VAL A 69 -16.25 -4.38 6.81
CA VAL A 69 -15.50 -3.12 6.67
C VAL A 69 -14.18 -3.28 7.40
N ILE A 70 -13.07 -3.14 6.67
CA ILE A 70 -11.71 -3.38 7.18
C ILE A 70 -10.78 -2.28 6.67
N GLU A 71 -9.79 -1.89 7.47
CA GLU A 71 -8.77 -0.92 7.04
C GLU A 71 -7.93 -1.49 5.87
N GLU A 72 -7.69 -0.69 4.84
CA GLU A 72 -7.13 -1.18 3.56
C GLU A 72 -5.77 -1.85 3.74
N TRP A 73 -4.90 -1.32 4.61
CA TRP A 73 -3.58 -1.90 4.85
C TRP A 73 -3.64 -3.15 5.69
N GLN A 74 -4.58 -3.25 6.63
CA GLN A 74 -4.84 -4.47 7.39
C GLN A 74 -5.29 -5.58 6.43
N LEU A 75 -6.24 -5.29 5.54
CA LEU A 75 -6.68 -6.21 4.50
C LEU A 75 -5.50 -6.66 3.63
N PHE A 76 -4.74 -5.70 3.07
CA PHE A 76 -3.59 -5.98 2.22
C PHE A 76 -2.54 -6.85 2.94
N ARG A 77 -2.10 -6.48 4.14
CA ARG A 77 -1.08 -7.24 4.87
C ARG A 77 -1.54 -8.65 5.22
N SER A 78 -2.81 -8.81 5.62
CA SER A 78 -3.35 -10.14 5.96
C SER A 78 -3.33 -11.09 4.76
N ALA A 79 -3.57 -10.56 3.56
CA ALA A 79 -3.55 -11.34 2.32
C ALA A 79 -2.13 -11.65 1.81
N HIS A 80 -1.11 -10.91 2.24
CA HIS A 80 0.28 -11.05 1.77
C HIS A 80 1.23 -11.54 2.88
N THR A 81 0.68 -12.15 3.93
CA THR A 81 1.45 -12.77 5.02
C THR A 81 1.42 -14.28 4.85
N CYS A 82 2.55 -14.94 5.09
CA CYS A 82 2.66 -16.38 4.98
C CYS A 82 1.72 -17.07 5.99
N GLN A 83 0.91 -18.01 5.51
CA GLN A 83 0.00 -18.82 6.30
C GLN A 83 0.70 -20.11 6.76
N ALA A 84 0.89 -20.24 8.07
CA ALA A 84 1.70 -21.32 8.66
C ALA A 84 1.08 -22.71 8.43
N GLU A 85 -0.25 -22.82 8.53
CA GLU A 85 -0.98 -24.05 8.30
C GLU A 85 -0.81 -24.51 6.85
N ALA A 86 -0.94 -23.59 5.90
CA ALA A 86 -0.76 -23.88 4.49
C ALA A 86 0.70 -24.25 4.15
N ALA A 87 1.67 -23.62 4.80
CA ALA A 87 3.08 -23.98 4.66
C ALA A 87 3.34 -25.42 5.13
N GLN A 88 2.76 -25.84 6.26
CA GLN A 88 2.91 -27.21 6.77
C GLN A 88 2.36 -28.26 5.81
N LEU A 89 1.29 -27.95 5.07
CA LEU A 89 0.73 -28.86 4.07
C LEU A 89 1.66 -29.13 2.87
N LEU A 90 2.74 -28.35 2.72
CA LEU A 90 3.74 -28.58 1.67
C LEU A 90 4.68 -29.76 2.00
N ILE A 91 4.78 -30.17 3.27
CA ILE A 91 5.68 -31.24 3.69
C ILE A 91 5.30 -32.55 2.99
N GLY A 92 6.31 -33.23 2.42
CA GLY A 92 6.16 -34.46 1.64
C GLY A 92 5.92 -34.25 0.15
N GLN A 93 5.58 -33.03 -0.28
CA GLN A 93 5.40 -32.69 -1.70
C GLN A 93 6.75 -32.51 -2.40
N ASN A 94 6.77 -32.73 -3.71
CA ASN A 94 7.92 -32.48 -4.59
C ASN A 94 7.46 -31.71 -5.83
N ASN A 95 8.43 -31.27 -6.65
CA ASN A 95 8.19 -30.62 -7.94
C ASN A 95 7.30 -29.36 -7.90
N LEU A 96 7.19 -28.70 -6.74
CA LEU A 96 6.48 -27.42 -6.63
C LEU A 96 7.37 -26.28 -7.14
N SER A 97 6.81 -25.43 -7.99
CA SER A 97 7.39 -24.14 -8.36
C SER A 97 7.25 -23.13 -7.22
N ASP A 98 8.09 -22.09 -7.22
CA ASP A 98 7.97 -21.02 -6.21
C ASP A 98 6.63 -20.28 -6.31
N ALA A 99 6.10 -20.13 -7.53
CA ALA A 99 4.78 -19.53 -7.74
C ALA A 99 3.65 -20.36 -7.10
N GLU A 100 3.69 -21.69 -7.22
CA GLU A 100 2.72 -22.56 -6.54
C GLU A 100 2.87 -22.50 -5.03
N ILE A 101 4.10 -22.46 -4.51
CA ILE A 101 4.37 -22.31 -3.07
C ILE A 101 3.81 -20.97 -2.57
N GLN A 102 4.06 -19.87 -3.28
CA GLN A 102 3.53 -18.54 -2.96
C GLN A 102 2.00 -18.54 -2.96
N GLN A 103 1.37 -19.08 -4.01
CA GLN A 103 -0.09 -19.16 -4.10
C GLN A 103 -0.72 -19.95 -2.97
N ARG A 104 -0.12 -21.08 -2.58
CA ARG A 104 -0.66 -21.92 -1.51
C ARG A 104 -0.47 -21.32 -0.13
N THR A 105 0.61 -20.57 0.08
CA THR A 105 0.99 -20.07 1.41
C THR A 105 0.73 -18.58 1.61
N HIS A 106 0.34 -17.85 0.57
CA HIS A 106 0.25 -16.39 0.53
C HIS A 106 1.57 -15.65 0.81
N ALA A 107 2.68 -16.38 0.90
CA ALA A 107 4.00 -15.79 1.03
C ALA A 107 4.37 -14.99 -0.22
N GLN A 108 5.10 -13.89 -0.03
CA GLN A 108 5.69 -13.11 -1.11
C GLN A 108 7.07 -13.65 -1.51
N GLN A 109 7.74 -14.37 -0.60
CA GLN A 109 9.11 -14.87 -0.81
C GLN A 109 9.19 -16.35 -0.47
N VAL A 110 9.94 -17.10 -1.27
CA VAL A 110 10.26 -18.50 -1.02
C VAL A 110 11.77 -18.61 -0.78
N ARG A 111 12.16 -19.16 0.36
CA ARG A 111 13.56 -19.52 0.64
C ARG A 111 13.68 -21.04 0.62
N ARG A 112 14.50 -21.58 -0.28
CA ARG A 112 14.79 -23.01 -0.34
C ARG A 112 16.10 -23.31 0.39
N THR A 113 16.11 -24.33 1.23
CA THR A 113 17.28 -24.77 2.02
C THR A 113 17.48 -26.28 1.91
N THR A 114 18.63 -26.77 2.35
CA THR A 114 18.88 -28.21 2.54
C THR A 114 18.92 -28.53 4.04
N PRO A 115 18.69 -29.79 4.46
CA PRO A 115 18.68 -30.17 5.88
C PRO A 115 19.97 -29.84 6.62
N ASP A 116 21.12 -29.98 5.96
CA ASP A 116 22.46 -29.76 6.55
C ASP A 116 23.00 -28.35 6.27
N GLY A 117 22.22 -27.50 5.59
CA GLY A 117 22.63 -26.16 5.20
C GLY A 117 22.61 -25.19 6.38
N ALA A 118 23.73 -24.50 6.64
CA ALA A 118 23.73 -23.39 7.58
C ALA A 118 22.87 -22.23 7.05
N VAL A 119 21.99 -21.69 7.90
CA VAL A 119 21.16 -20.54 7.58
C VAL A 119 21.24 -19.50 8.69
N THR A 120 21.15 -18.23 8.32
CA THR A 120 20.96 -17.15 9.28
C THR A 120 19.49 -17.06 9.69
N SER A 121 19.25 -16.71 10.96
CA SER A 121 17.91 -16.50 11.51
C SER A 121 17.52 -15.03 11.41
N ASP A 122 17.12 -14.58 10.22
CA ASP A 122 16.41 -13.33 10.00
C ASP A 122 14.91 -13.62 9.92
N TYR A 123 14.04 -12.78 10.51
CA TYR A 123 12.59 -12.99 10.49
C TYR A 123 11.91 -12.17 9.39
N SER A 124 11.03 -12.81 8.61
CA SER A 124 10.17 -12.18 7.61
C SER A 124 8.78 -12.82 7.61
N ALA A 125 7.76 -12.05 7.99
CA ALA A 125 6.36 -12.50 7.99
C ALA A 125 5.82 -12.87 6.59
N GLN A 126 6.47 -12.37 5.53
CA GLN A 126 6.04 -12.59 4.14
C GLN A 126 6.81 -13.73 3.46
N ARG A 127 7.67 -14.45 4.20
CA ARG A 127 8.50 -15.51 3.65
C ARG A 127 8.05 -16.87 4.14
N VAL A 128 8.06 -17.83 3.22
CA VAL A 128 8.07 -19.25 3.54
C VAL A 128 9.47 -19.81 3.28
N THR A 129 10.03 -20.50 4.27
CA THR A 129 11.25 -21.30 4.11
C THR A 129 10.84 -22.76 3.91
N VAL A 130 11.32 -23.39 2.84
CA VAL A 130 11.13 -24.81 2.56
C VAL A 130 12.48 -25.53 2.53
N THR A 131 12.62 -26.58 3.34
CA THR A 131 13.80 -27.44 3.34
C THR A 131 13.56 -28.60 2.39
N VAL A 132 14.37 -28.73 1.35
CA VAL A 132 14.25 -29.76 0.32
C VAL A 132 15.35 -30.80 0.51
N ASP A 133 14.98 -32.07 0.60
CA ASP A 133 15.93 -33.17 0.59
C ASP A 133 16.54 -33.32 -0.82
N PRO A 134 17.87 -33.20 -0.98
CA PRO A 134 18.52 -33.25 -2.29
C PRO A 134 18.39 -34.61 -2.98
N LYS A 135 18.20 -35.70 -2.23
CA LYS A 135 18.08 -37.07 -2.78
C LYS A 135 16.67 -37.33 -3.31
N THR A 136 15.66 -36.97 -2.51
CA THR A 136 14.26 -37.29 -2.82
C THR A 136 13.52 -36.15 -3.53
N GLN A 137 14.09 -34.94 -3.52
CA GLN A 137 13.48 -33.70 -4.00
C GLN A 137 12.16 -33.36 -3.30
N LYS A 138 11.92 -33.94 -2.12
CA LYS A 138 10.75 -33.68 -1.29
C LYS A 138 11.02 -32.57 -0.30
N ILE A 139 10.00 -31.77 -0.03
CA ILE A 139 9.98 -30.83 1.08
C ILE A 139 9.90 -31.63 2.38
N VAL A 140 10.91 -31.51 3.24
CA VAL A 140 10.96 -32.20 4.54
C VAL A 140 10.58 -31.27 5.70
N HIS A 141 10.73 -29.96 5.52
CA HIS A 141 10.25 -28.94 6.45
C HIS A 141 9.72 -27.73 5.67
N ALA A 142 8.71 -27.06 6.21
CA ALA A 142 8.20 -25.81 5.68
C ALA A 142 7.68 -24.93 6.83
N ASN A 143 8.15 -23.69 6.90
CA ASN A 143 7.74 -22.75 7.94
C ASN A 143 7.67 -21.32 7.40
N CYS A 144 6.75 -20.53 7.94
CA CYS A 144 6.74 -19.09 7.75
C CYS A 144 7.80 -18.44 8.66
N GLY A 145 8.49 -17.42 8.17
CA GLY A 145 9.54 -16.72 8.91
C GLY A 145 10.83 -16.49 8.14
#